data_AF-A0A6I4K697-F1
#
_entry.id   AF-A0A6I4K697-F1
#
_cell.length_a   1.000
_cell.length_b   1.000
_cell.length_c   1.000
_cell.angle_alpha   90.00
_cell.angle_beta   90.00
_cell.angle_gamma   90.00
#
_symmetry.space_group_name_H-M   'P 1'
#
loop_
_entity.id
_entity.type
_entity.pdbx_description
1 polymer ?
#
loop_
_entity_poly.entity_id
_entity_poly.type
_entity_poly.pdbx_seq_one_letter_code
_entity_poly.pdbx_strand_id
1 'polypeptide(L)'
;MPMDSRKTILLATDQQRSVMNALDVGHSHDLAYSPYGYRPRENGLFSLLGFNGERPDSLTGHYHLGNGYRQFNPVLMRFNSPDSWSPFGAGGLNAYVYCFGDPMNRVELEGHSSSPLMSFWRVSETELVSERQANLILENLHPQSNRQQATNSPHRKAITRAH
;
A
#
# COMPACT_ATOMS: atom_id res chain seq x y z
N MET A 1 -29.38 -6.80 31.03
CA MET A 1 -28.84 -6.18 29.80
C MET A 1 -27.51 -6.85 29.52
N PRO A 2 -27.36 -7.69 28.48
CA PRO A 2 -26.04 -8.21 28.15
C PRO A 2 -25.20 -7.04 27.60
N MET A 3 -24.04 -6.81 28.20
CA MET A 3 -23.05 -5.88 27.67
C MET A 3 -22.57 -6.43 26.33
N ASP A 4 -22.71 -5.65 25.26
CA ASP A 4 -22.15 -5.92 23.96
C ASP A 4 -20.63 -6.14 24.12
N SER A 5 -20.17 -7.39 23.99
CA SER A 5 -18.76 -7.70 24.09
C SER A 5 -18.07 -7.19 22.83
N ARG A 6 -17.27 -6.14 22.96
CA ARG A 6 -16.47 -5.63 21.84
C ARG A 6 -15.54 -6.74 21.34
N LYS A 7 -15.75 -7.16 20.10
CA LYS A 7 -14.88 -8.09 19.38
C LYS A 7 -13.81 -7.30 18.63
N THR A 8 -12.54 -7.56 18.91
CA THR A 8 -11.40 -6.93 18.23
C THR A 8 -10.64 -8.01 17.47
N ILE A 9 -10.49 -7.82 16.16
CA ILE A 9 -9.80 -8.77 15.29
C ILE A 9 -8.64 -8.05 14.61
N LEU A 10 -7.43 -8.63 14.70
CA LEU A 10 -6.27 -8.18 13.94
C LEU A 10 -6.20 -8.94 12.62
N LEU A 11 -6.12 -8.22 11.50
CA LEU A 11 -6.04 -8.80 10.16
C LEU A 11 -4.62 -8.69 9.63
N ALA A 12 -4.05 -9.82 9.19
CA ALA A 12 -2.82 -9.83 8.41
C ALA A 12 -3.16 -9.94 6.93
N THR A 13 -2.59 -9.05 6.11
CA THR A 13 -2.89 -8.96 4.67
C THR A 13 -1.66 -9.18 3.80
N ASP A 14 -1.88 -9.62 2.57
CA ASP A 14 -0.85 -9.63 1.55
C ASP A 14 -0.64 -8.25 0.89
N GLN A 15 0.17 -8.23 -0.16
CA GLN A 15 0.48 -7.04 -0.96
C GLN A 15 -0.68 -6.52 -1.84
N GLN A 16 -1.79 -7.24 -1.96
CA GLN A 16 -2.99 -6.74 -2.64
C GLN A 16 -4.09 -6.39 -1.63
N ARG A 17 -3.78 -6.44 -0.32
CA ARG A 17 -4.70 -6.29 0.82
C ARG A 17 -5.63 -7.49 1.03
N SER A 18 -5.36 -8.63 0.40
CA SER A 18 -6.08 -9.87 0.68
C SER A 18 -5.77 -10.34 2.09
N VAL A 19 -6.81 -10.57 2.91
CA VAL A 19 -6.63 -11.02 4.30
C VAL A 19 -6.21 -12.49 4.33
N MET A 20 -4.98 -12.75 4.77
CA MET A 20 -4.38 -14.09 4.87
C MET A 20 -4.60 -14.73 6.24
N ASN A 21 -4.73 -13.92 7.28
CA ASN A 21 -4.99 -14.42 8.64
C ASN A 21 -5.84 -13.40 9.41
N ALA A 22 -6.77 -13.90 10.22
CA ALA A 22 -7.53 -13.12 11.18
C ALA A 22 -7.32 -13.67 12.60
N LEU A 23 -6.79 -12.83 13.49
CA LEU A 23 -6.49 -13.16 14.87
C LEU A 23 -7.51 -12.50 15.81
N ASP A 24 -8.18 -13.31 16.61
CA ASP A 24 -9.06 -12.91 17.71
C ASP A 24 -8.47 -13.36 19.04
N VAL A 25 -9.06 -12.94 20.17
CA VAL A 25 -8.65 -13.37 21.51
C VAL A 25 -8.79 -14.89 21.62
N GLY A 26 -7.65 -15.58 21.49
CA GLY A 26 -7.52 -17.03 21.64
C GLY A 26 -7.71 -17.86 20.37
N HIS A 27 -8.00 -17.26 19.21
CA HIS A 27 -8.22 -18.01 17.96
C HIS A 27 -7.54 -17.34 16.77
N SER A 28 -6.91 -18.16 15.92
CA SER A 28 -6.34 -17.76 14.64
C SER A 28 -7.13 -18.41 13.52
N HIS A 29 -7.46 -17.64 12.49
CA HIS A 29 -8.15 -18.11 11.30
C HIS A 29 -7.30 -17.87 10.06
N ASP A 30 -6.75 -18.95 9.50
CA ASP A 30 -6.00 -18.90 8.26
C ASP A 30 -6.94 -18.87 7.05
N LEU A 31 -6.55 -18.09 6.05
CA LEU A 31 -7.30 -17.88 4.82
C LEU A 31 -6.37 -18.08 3.63
N ALA A 32 -6.80 -18.92 2.70
CA ALA A 32 -6.13 -19.15 1.43
C ALA A 32 -7.08 -18.80 0.27
N TYR A 33 -6.53 -18.22 -0.79
CA TYR A 33 -7.26 -17.85 -2.00
C TYR A 33 -6.61 -18.48 -3.24
N SER A 34 -7.42 -18.72 -4.26
CA SER A 34 -6.90 -18.84 -5.62
C SER A 34 -6.32 -17.48 -6.08
N PRO A 35 -5.54 -17.45 -7.17
CA PRO A 35 -5.11 -16.19 -7.78
C PRO A 35 -6.24 -15.22 -8.11
N TYR A 36 -7.46 -15.74 -8.33
CA TYR A 36 -8.66 -14.97 -8.62
C TYR A 36 -9.54 -14.76 -7.37
N GLY A 37 -9.02 -14.94 -6.16
CA GLY A 37 -9.75 -14.65 -4.93
C GLY A 37 -10.77 -15.70 -4.50
N TYR A 38 -10.81 -16.87 -5.14
CA TYR A 38 -11.74 -17.93 -4.71
C TYR A 38 -11.27 -18.55 -3.39
N ARG A 39 -12.20 -18.72 -2.45
CA ARG A 39 -12.01 -19.51 -1.23
C ARG A 39 -13.29 -20.27 -0.86
N PRO A 40 -13.21 -21.48 -0.28
CA PRO A 40 -14.37 -22.20 0.25
C PRO A 40 -15.10 -21.45 1.36
N ARG A 41 -16.39 -21.72 1.55
CA ARG A 41 -17.26 -20.97 2.50
C ARG A 41 -17.17 -21.40 3.97
N GLU A 42 -16.08 -22.05 4.35
CA GLU A 42 -16.07 -22.96 5.50
C GLU A 42 -15.99 -22.29 6.87
N ASN A 43 -15.66 -20.99 6.96
CA ASN A 43 -15.32 -20.36 8.25
C ASN A 43 -16.26 -19.25 8.74
N GLY A 44 -17.36 -18.94 8.05
CA GLY A 44 -18.29 -17.88 8.48
C GLY A 44 -17.71 -16.44 8.48
N LEU A 45 -16.45 -16.26 8.06
CA LEU A 45 -15.72 -14.99 8.01
C LEU A 45 -16.12 -14.09 6.82
N PHE A 46 -17.35 -14.19 6.33
CA PHE A 46 -17.90 -13.33 5.27
C PHE A 46 -18.26 -11.93 5.78
N SER A 47 -18.24 -11.71 7.10
CA SER A 47 -18.37 -10.38 7.68
C SER A 47 -17.08 -9.56 7.63
N LEU A 48 -15.94 -10.21 7.39
CA LEU A 48 -14.62 -9.59 7.32
C LEU A 48 -14.21 -9.31 5.87
N LEU A 49 -13.25 -8.40 5.71
CA LEU A 49 -12.56 -8.19 4.45
C LEU A 49 -11.89 -9.51 4.01
N GLY A 50 -11.86 -9.73 2.70
CA GLY A 50 -11.29 -10.92 2.08
C GLY A 50 -10.26 -10.55 1.04
N PHE A 51 -10.44 -11.06 -0.17
CA PHE A 51 -9.60 -10.76 -1.34
C PHE A 51 -9.61 -9.26 -1.67
N ASN A 52 -8.45 -8.70 -2.01
CA ASN A 52 -8.25 -7.28 -2.33
C ASN A 52 -8.72 -6.28 -1.25
N GLY A 53 -8.86 -6.74 -0.01
CA GLY A 53 -9.45 -5.94 1.06
C GLY A 53 -10.94 -5.67 0.85
N GLU A 54 -11.61 -6.43 -0.02
CA GLU A 54 -13.04 -6.33 -0.29
C GLU A 54 -13.81 -7.37 0.50
N ARG A 55 -15.00 -6.98 0.96
CA ARG A 55 -15.88 -7.91 1.67
C ARG A 55 -16.59 -8.81 0.64
N PRO A 56 -16.48 -10.14 0.75
CA PRO A 56 -17.26 -11.03 -0.11
C PRO A 56 -18.75 -10.89 0.20
N ASP A 57 -19.57 -10.84 -0.84
CA ASP A 57 -21.02 -10.90 -0.72
C ASP A 57 -21.44 -12.18 0.00
N SER A 58 -22.27 -12.04 1.05
CA SER A 58 -22.60 -13.15 1.93
C SER A 58 -23.48 -14.20 1.28
N LEU A 59 -24.18 -13.87 0.19
CA LEU A 59 -25.07 -14.78 -0.54
C LEU A 59 -24.32 -15.54 -1.63
N THR A 60 -23.52 -14.83 -2.44
CA THR A 60 -22.88 -15.36 -3.65
C THR A 60 -21.40 -15.68 -3.47
N GLY A 61 -20.71 -15.04 -2.53
CA GLY A 61 -19.25 -15.09 -2.40
C GLY A 61 -18.51 -14.26 -3.45
N HIS A 62 -19.22 -13.43 -4.23
CA HIS A 62 -18.64 -12.50 -5.18
C HIS A 62 -18.01 -11.28 -4.49
N TYR A 63 -17.20 -10.52 -5.21
CA TYR A 63 -16.60 -9.27 -4.72
C TYR A 63 -17.14 -8.07 -5.48
N HIS A 64 -17.32 -6.94 -4.80
CA HIS A 64 -17.82 -5.70 -5.39
C HIS A 64 -16.65 -4.73 -5.69
N LEU A 65 -15.83 -5.08 -6.68
CA LEU A 65 -14.63 -4.33 -7.03
C LEU A 65 -14.98 -3.00 -7.73
N GLY A 66 -14.00 -2.09 -7.81
CA GLY A 66 -14.24 -0.78 -8.43
C GLY A 66 -15.13 0.12 -7.58
N ASN A 67 -15.03 0.04 -6.25
CA ASN A 67 -15.97 0.69 -5.33
C ASN A 67 -17.44 0.31 -5.64
N GLY A 68 -17.68 -0.97 -5.90
CA GLY A 68 -18.99 -1.50 -6.27
C GLY A 68 -19.41 -1.27 -7.73
N TYR A 69 -18.54 -0.70 -8.58
CA TYR A 69 -18.84 -0.51 -10.00
C TYR A 69 -19.19 -1.83 -10.71
N ARG A 70 -18.43 -2.91 -10.45
CA ARG A 70 -18.71 -4.23 -11.03
C ARG A 70 -18.61 -5.34 -10.00
N GLN A 71 -19.56 -6.27 -10.08
CA GLN A 71 -19.49 -7.50 -9.32
C GLN A 71 -18.56 -8.49 -10.04
N PHE A 72 -17.54 -8.94 -9.32
CA PHE A 72 -16.55 -9.91 -9.76
C PHE A 72 -16.87 -11.30 -9.22
N ASN A 73 -16.87 -12.30 -10.10
CA ASN A 73 -17.07 -13.69 -9.75
C ASN A 73 -15.72 -14.42 -9.69
N PRO A 74 -15.23 -14.80 -8.49
CA PRO A 74 -13.94 -15.45 -8.35
C PRO A 74 -13.90 -16.89 -8.88
N VAL A 75 -15.06 -17.54 -9.06
CA VAL A 75 -15.18 -18.88 -9.66
C VAL A 75 -15.08 -18.80 -11.19
N LEU A 76 -15.76 -17.82 -11.79
CA LEU A 76 -15.71 -17.57 -13.23
C LEU A 76 -14.51 -16.72 -13.66
N MET A 77 -13.73 -16.21 -12.70
CA MET A 77 -12.52 -15.42 -12.93
C MET A 77 -12.77 -14.14 -13.76
N ARG A 78 -13.98 -13.57 -13.66
CA ARG A 78 -14.42 -12.44 -14.50
C ARG A 78 -15.49 -11.58 -13.84
N PHE A 79 -15.75 -10.42 -14.42
CA PHE A 79 -16.89 -9.57 -14.03
C PHE A 79 -18.23 -10.13 -14.52
N ASN A 80 -19.31 -9.83 -13.80
CA ASN A 80 -20.67 -10.20 -14.18
C ASN A 80 -21.34 -9.18 -15.12
N SER A 81 -20.77 -7.98 -15.24
CA SER A 81 -21.22 -6.91 -16.15
C SER A 81 -20.07 -6.44 -17.06
N PRO A 82 -20.39 -6.00 -18.30
CA PRO A 82 -19.39 -5.47 -19.21
C PRO A 82 -18.86 -4.11 -18.74
N ASP A 83 -17.59 -3.82 -19.02
CA ASP A 83 -17.00 -2.49 -18.86
C ASP A 83 -17.55 -1.52 -19.93
N SER A 84 -18.00 -0.34 -19.50
CA SER A 84 -18.37 0.76 -20.38
C SER A 84 -17.20 1.36 -21.17
N TRP A 85 -15.95 1.14 -20.75
CA TRP A 85 -14.75 1.61 -21.45
C TRP A 85 -14.24 0.60 -22.49
N SER A 86 -14.80 -0.60 -22.55
CA SER A 86 -14.49 -1.58 -23.59
C SER A 86 -15.37 -1.38 -24.84
N PRO A 87 -14.93 -1.79 -26.04
CA PRO A 87 -13.63 -2.39 -26.34
C PRO A 87 -12.52 -1.38 -26.70
N PHE A 88 -12.88 -0.11 -26.96
CA PHE A 88 -11.98 0.86 -27.59
C PHE A 88 -11.36 1.89 -26.63
N GLY A 89 -11.77 1.89 -25.35
CA GLY A 89 -11.15 2.69 -24.30
C GLY A 89 -10.15 1.86 -23.46
N ALA A 90 -9.84 2.34 -22.26
CA ALA A 90 -8.81 1.75 -21.39
C ALA A 90 -9.19 0.36 -20.81
N GLY A 91 -10.46 -0.04 -20.89
CA GLY A 91 -10.91 -1.39 -20.51
C GLY A 91 -10.45 -2.51 -21.44
N GLY A 92 -9.96 -2.15 -22.63
CA GLY A 92 -9.48 -3.10 -23.62
C GLY A 92 -10.58 -3.97 -24.24
N LEU A 93 -10.18 -4.92 -25.08
CA LEU A 93 -11.11 -5.64 -25.98
C LEU A 93 -12.13 -6.51 -25.24
N ASN A 94 -11.75 -7.15 -24.13
CA ASN A 94 -12.62 -8.04 -23.38
C ASN A 94 -13.30 -7.29 -22.23
N ALA A 95 -14.57 -6.92 -22.41
CA ALA A 95 -15.35 -6.15 -21.46
C ALA A 95 -15.56 -6.82 -20.08
N TYR A 96 -15.26 -8.12 -19.95
CA TYR A 96 -15.46 -8.88 -18.71
C TYR A 96 -14.16 -9.25 -18.01
N VAL A 97 -12.99 -8.96 -18.60
CA VAL A 97 -11.71 -9.42 -18.07
C VAL A 97 -11.38 -8.73 -16.76
N TYR A 98 -10.89 -9.51 -15.79
CA TYR A 98 -10.31 -9.00 -14.56
C TYR A 98 -8.78 -9.01 -14.68
N CYS A 99 -8.12 -7.90 -14.32
CA CYS A 99 -6.66 -7.76 -14.36
C CYS A 99 -5.98 -8.17 -15.69
N PHE A 100 -6.71 -8.07 -16.82
CA PHE A 100 -6.29 -8.61 -18.12
C PHE A 100 -5.81 -10.08 -18.07
N GLY A 101 -6.34 -10.89 -17.16
CA GLY A 101 -5.97 -12.29 -16.97
C GLY A 101 -4.73 -12.52 -16.10
N ASP A 102 -4.17 -11.47 -15.48
CA ASP A 102 -3.01 -11.57 -14.59
C ASP A 102 -3.27 -10.93 -13.22
N PRO A 103 -4.09 -11.57 -12.37
CA PRO A 103 -4.44 -11.05 -11.06
C PRO A 103 -3.30 -11.10 -10.04
N MET A 104 -2.22 -11.85 -10.29
CA MET A 104 -1.08 -11.92 -9.38
C MET A 104 -0.17 -10.69 -9.50
N ASN A 105 -0.05 -10.13 -10.72
CA ASN A 105 0.85 -9.02 -11.00
C ASN A 105 0.13 -7.68 -11.24
N ARG A 106 -1.20 -7.65 -11.24
CA ARG A 106 -1.99 -6.44 -11.52
C ARG A 106 -3.14 -6.31 -10.54
N VAL A 107 -3.52 -5.06 -10.27
CA VAL A 107 -4.62 -4.70 -9.39
C VAL A 107 -5.56 -3.74 -10.12
N GLU A 108 -6.86 -3.94 -9.94
CA GLU A 108 -7.91 -3.15 -10.58
C GLU A 108 -8.74 -2.41 -9.53
N LEU A 109 -8.39 -1.15 -9.23
CA LEU A 109 -9.04 -0.38 -8.17
C LEU A 109 -10.36 0.27 -8.58
N GLU A 110 -10.42 0.81 -9.81
CA GLU A 110 -11.60 1.54 -10.31
C GLU A 110 -12.61 0.62 -11.00
N GLY A 111 -12.21 -0.61 -11.28
CA GLY A 111 -13.05 -1.56 -12.00
C GLY A 111 -13.20 -1.24 -13.48
N HIS A 112 -12.28 -0.47 -14.10
CA HIS A 112 -12.23 -0.28 -15.55
C HIS A 112 -10.93 -0.82 -16.16
N SER A 113 -9.81 -0.55 -15.50
CA SER A 113 -8.50 -0.99 -15.97
C SER A 113 -7.60 -1.32 -14.79
N SER A 114 -6.70 -2.29 -14.99
CA SER A 114 -5.74 -2.71 -13.97
C SER A 114 -4.37 -2.07 -14.20
N SER A 115 -3.72 -1.65 -13.13
CA SER A 115 -2.33 -1.23 -13.15
C SER A 115 -1.41 -2.34 -12.64
N PRO A 116 -0.13 -2.34 -13.03
CA PRO A 116 0.86 -3.25 -12.44
C PRO A 116 0.94 -3.05 -10.93
N LEU A 117 1.06 -4.14 -10.18
CA LEU A 117 1.13 -4.11 -8.72
C LEU A 117 2.30 -3.27 -8.21
N MET A 118 3.46 -3.28 -8.90
CA MET A 118 4.59 -2.43 -8.52
C MET A 118 4.27 -0.93 -8.56
N SER A 119 3.32 -0.50 -9.40
CA SER A 119 2.92 0.91 -9.48
C SER A 119 2.15 1.36 -8.24
N PHE A 120 1.43 0.46 -7.56
CA PHE A 120 0.73 0.75 -6.31
C PHE A 120 1.67 1.04 -5.13
N TRP A 121 2.84 0.41 -5.14
CA TRP A 121 3.81 0.54 -4.05
C TRP A 121 4.80 1.67 -4.23
N ARG A 122 4.72 2.39 -5.35
CA ARG A 122 5.51 3.60 -5.57
C ARG A 122 4.90 4.75 -4.78
N VAL A 123 4.89 4.62 -3.45
CA VAL A 123 4.78 5.76 -2.53
C VAL A 123 5.87 6.73 -2.93
N SER A 124 5.46 7.94 -3.24
CA SER A 124 6.34 8.91 -3.85
C SER A 124 7.42 9.34 -2.87
N GLU A 125 8.66 8.99 -3.17
CA GLU A 125 9.89 9.55 -2.58
C GLU A 125 9.95 11.09 -2.70
N THR A 126 8.98 11.71 -3.38
CA THR A 126 8.88 13.14 -3.64
C THR A 126 8.57 14.00 -2.42
N GLU A 127 7.86 13.49 -1.40
CA GLU A 127 7.60 14.28 -0.19
C GLU A 127 8.86 14.43 0.69
N LEU A 128 9.69 13.38 0.80
CA LEU A 128 10.91 13.41 1.62
C LEU A 128 12.05 14.24 1.00
N VAL A 129 12.12 14.32 -0.33
CA VAL A 129 13.13 15.14 -1.02
C VAL A 129 12.79 16.63 -0.90
N SER A 130 11.50 17.00 -0.92
CA SER A 130 11.05 18.39 -0.77
C SER A 130 11.39 18.94 0.62
N GLU A 131 11.11 18.19 1.69
CA GLU A 131 11.44 18.62 3.06
C GLU A 131 12.96 18.74 3.29
N ARG A 132 13.76 17.84 2.71
CA ARG A 132 15.23 17.92 2.78
C ARG A 132 15.76 19.18 2.09
N GLN A 133 15.19 19.57 0.95
CA GLN A 133 15.59 20.81 0.27
C GLN A 133 15.13 22.06 1.03
N ALA A 134 13.93 22.06 1.61
CA ALA A 134 13.43 23.18 2.42
C ALA A 134 14.27 23.39 3.70
N ASN A 135 14.68 22.31 4.37
CA ASN A 135 15.51 22.38 5.57
C ASN A 135 16.93 22.87 5.27
N LEU A 136 17.53 22.46 4.14
CA LEU A 136 18.83 22.98 3.68
C LEU A 136 18.77 24.47 3.33
N ILE A 137 17.63 24.96 2.82
CA ILE A 137 17.45 26.40 2.53
C ILE A 137 17.32 27.21 3.82
N LEU A 138 16.58 26.70 4.81
CA LEU A 138 16.43 27.37 6.11
C LEU A 138 17.73 27.41 6.93
N GLU A 139 18.54 26.37 6.87
CA GLU A 139 19.83 26.32 7.57
C GLU A 139 20.85 27.34 7.00
N ASN A 140 20.74 27.64 5.70
CA ASN A 140 21.59 28.62 5.02
C ASN A 140 21.09 30.08 5.13
N LEU A 141 19.89 30.32 5.66
CA LEU A 141 19.30 31.66 5.81
C LEU A 141 19.57 32.32 7.17
N HIS A 142 20.21 31.63 8.12
CA HIS A 142 20.69 32.24 9.37
C HIS A 142 22.15 32.69 9.23
N PRO A 143 22.44 33.99 9.01
CA PRO A 143 23.81 34.48 9.05
C PRO A 143 24.36 34.40 10.48
N GLN A 144 25.41 33.60 10.65
CA GLN A 144 26.28 33.59 11.82
C GLN A 144 26.95 34.97 11.96
N SER A 145 26.34 35.87 12.73
CA SER A 145 27.04 37.07 13.20
C SER A 145 28.02 36.67 14.30
N ASN A 146 29.32 36.63 13.99
CA ASN A 146 30.33 36.95 15.00
C ASN A 146 31.71 37.22 14.37
N ARG A 147 32.19 38.45 14.56
CA ARG A 147 33.60 38.81 14.37
C ARG A 147 34.08 39.60 15.58
N GLN A 148 35.30 39.24 16.02
CA GLN A 148 36.23 39.95 16.92
C GLN A 148 36.01 39.63 18.41
N GLN A 149 37.03 39.29 19.21
CA GLN A 149 38.38 39.88 19.37
C GLN A 149 39.40 38.77 19.76
N ALA A 150 40.63 38.72 19.20
CA ALA A 150 41.88 39.38 19.67
C ALA A 150 42.29 38.91 21.10
N THR A 151 43.50 38.51 21.50
CA THR A 151 44.92 38.69 21.11
C THR A 151 45.73 37.54 21.78
N ASN A 152 46.93 37.11 21.37
CA ASN A 152 48.25 37.71 21.65
C ASN A 152 49.39 36.86 21.03
N SER A 153 50.50 37.52 20.74
CA SER A 153 51.74 37.06 20.06
C SER A 153 52.93 37.10 21.06
N PRO A 154 54.24 37.12 20.68
CA PRO A 154 55.16 36.03 20.29
C PRO A 154 56.45 35.97 21.17
N HIS A 155 57.32 34.95 21.01
CA HIS A 155 58.80 35.07 21.10
C HIS A 155 59.49 33.76 20.69
N ARG A 156 60.24 33.73 19.58
CA ARG A 156 61.68 34.05 19.34
C ARG A 156 62.71 33.02 19.86
N LYS A 157 63.45 32.50 18.86
CA LYS A 157 64.90 32.22 18.79
C LYS A 157 65.47 31.04 19.61
N ALA A 158 66.59 30.40 19.28
CA ALA A 158 67.43 30.22 18.09
C ALA A 158 68.70 29.44 18.57
N ILE A 159 69.41 28.74 17.65
CA ILE A 159 70.87 28.46 17.64
C ILE A 159 71.38 27.37 18.62
N THR A 160 71.80 26.17 18.17
CA THR A 160 73.07 25.70 17.53
C THR A 160 74.22 25.37 18.50
N ARG A 161 74.73 24.12 18.42
CA ARG A 161 76.15 23.63 18.42
C ARG A 161 76.19 22.19 18.99
N ALA A 162 77.07 21.27 18.64
CA ALA A 162 78.13 21.10 17.65
C ALA A 162 78.60 19.62 17.75
N HIS A 163 79.46 19.19 16.83
CA HIS A 163 80.55 18.29 17.20
C HIS A 163 81.62 19.07 17.96
#